data_AF-A0A1W9SQR3-F1
#
_entry.id   AF-A0A1W9SQR3-F1
#
_cell.length_a   1.000
_cell.length_b   1.000
_cell.length_c   1.000
_cell.angle_alpha   90.00
_cell.angle_beta   90.00
_cell.angle_gamma   90.00
#
_symmetry.space_group_name_H-M   'P 1'
#
loop_
_entity.id
_entity.type
_entity.pdbx_description
1 polymer ?
#
loop_
_entity_poly.entity_id
_entity_poly.type
_entity_poly.pdbx_seq_one_letter_code
_entity_poly.pdbx_strand_id
1 'polypeptide(L)'
;MQDVIFFLSKHILLISIWIFCFIAAVFFITRTLLSKSKMINNFQAIKLINQDKAIVVDTRSLESFKEGHILNSINVPLKNIFLGKIKDVYILKNGLYYWKTDNLPLIVNDK
;
A
#
# COMPACT_ATOMS: atom_id res chain seq x y z
N MET A 1 -6.95 -10.32 -45.13
CA MET A 1 -8.03 -9.74 -44.29
C MET A 1 -9.20 -10.70 -44.11
N GLN A 2 -9.63 -11.39 -45.17
CA GLN A 2 -10.72 -12.38 -45.09
C GLN A 2 -10.40 -13.54 -44.13
N ASP A 3 -9.17 -14.04 -44.10
CA ASP A 3 -8.77 -15.15 -43.23
C ASP A 3 -8.81 -14.78 -41.74
N VAL A 4 -8.49 -13.53 -41.41
CA VAL A 4 -8.56 -13.00 -40.04
C VAL A 4 -10.01 -12.95 -39.58
N ILE A 5 -10.91 -12.44 -40.42
CA ILE A 5 -12.34 -12.39 -40.14
C ILE A 5 -12.92 -13.80 -39.96
N PHE A 6 -12.52 -14.74 -40.83
CA PHE A 6 -12.94 -16.15 -40.73
C PHE A 6 -12.47 -16.81 -39.43
N PHE A 7 -11.21 -16.58 -39.04
CA PHE A 7 -10.66 -17.06 -37.77
C PHE A 7 -11.43 -16.49 -36.57
N LEU A 8 -11.76 -15.19 -36.60
CA LEU A 8 -12.54 -14.55 -35.53
C LEU A 8 -13.93 -15.18 -35.36
N SER A 9 -14.63 -15.39 -36.47
CA SER A 9 -15.96 -16.00 -36.43
C SER A 9 -15.95 -17.46 -35.99
N LYS A 10 -14.88 -18.22 -36.29
CA LYS A 10 -14.76 -19.64 -35.93
C LYS A 10 -14.27 -19.87 -34.50
N HIS A 11 -13.50 -18.94 -33.92
CA HIS A 11 -12.87 -19.13 -32.62
C HIS A 11 -13.33 -18.11 -31.57
N ILE A 12 -14.63 -17.77 -31.56
CA ILE A 12 -15.20 -16.74 -30.69
C ILE A 12 -14.88 -16.94 -29.19
N LEU A 13 -14.88 -18.20 -28.74
CA LEU A 13 -14.58 -18.56 -27.35
C LEU A 13 -13.12 -18.24 -26.98
N LEU A 14 -12.18 -18.57 -27.86
CA LEU A 14 -10.76 -18.33 -27.62
C LEU A 14 -10.45 -16.83 -27.56
N ILE A 15 -11.08 -16.04 -28.44
CA ILE A 15 -10.92 -14.58 -28.47
C ILE A 15 -11.53 -13.93 -27.24
N SER A 16 -12.71 -14.39 -26.80
CA SER A 16 -13.32 -13.90 -25.57
C SER A 16 -12.43 -14.11 -24.36
N ILE A 17 -11.86 -15.32 -24.21
CA ILE A 17 -10.90 -15.64 -23.15
C ILE A 17 -9.66 -14.76 -23.25
N TRP A 18 -9.11 -14.58 -24.45
CA TRP A 18 -7.94 -13.73 -24.66
C TRP A 18 -8.20 -12.27 -24.28
N ILE A 19 -9.34 -11.70 -24.69
CA ILE A 19 -9.74 -10.33 -24.33
C ILE A 19 -9.90 -10.20 -22.81
N PHE A 20 -10.54 -11.18 -22.16
CA PHE A 20 -10.68 -11.18 -20.71
C PHE A 20 -9.31 -11.20 -20.00
N CYS A 21 -8.41 -12.09 -20.41
CA CYS A 21 -7.04 -12.14 -19.90
C CYS A 21 -6.28 -10.83 -20.15
N PHE A 22 -6.46 -10.23 -21.33
CA PHE A 22 -5.83 -8.96 -21.68
C PHE A 22 -6.32 -7.81 -20.78
N ILE A 23 -7.63 -7.70 -20.56
CA ILE A 23 -8.22 -6.70 -19.66
C ILE A 23 -7.71 -6.91 -18.23
N ALA A 24 -7.69 -8.15 -17.75
CA ALA A 24 -7.16 -8.48 -16.43
C ALA A 24 -5.68 -8.08 -16.31
N ALA A 25 -4.85 -8.40 -17.31
CA ALA A 25 -3.44 -8.03 -17.33
C ALA A 25 -3.25 -6.50 -17.29
N VAL A 26 -3.99 -5.76 -18.11
CA VAL A 26 -3.98 -4.28 -18.10
C VAL A 26 -4.39 -3.74 -16.72
N PHE A 27 -5.42 -4.32 -16.09
CA PHE A 27 -5.85 -3.94 -14.75
C PHE A 27 -4.77 -4.18 -13.68
N PHE A 28 -4.09 -5.34 -13.70
CA PHE A 28 -3.00 -5.61 -12.76
C PHE A 28 -1.80 -4.68 -12.98
N ILE A 29 -1.42 -4.42 -14.23
CA ILE A 29 -0.30 -3.53 -14.57
C ILE A 29 -0.62 -2.09 -14.13
N THR A 30 -1.82 -1.60 -14.41
CA THR A 30 -2.21 -0.24 -13.98
C THR A 30 -2.22 -0.11 -12.46
N ARG A 31 -2.70 -1.11 -11.71
CA ARG A 31 -2.61 -1.09 -10.23
C ARG A 31 -1.18 -1.03 -9.71
N THR A 32 -0.28 -1.79 -10.31
CA THR A 32 1.13 -1.81 -9.86
C THR A 32 1.85 -0.52 -10.21
N LEU A 33 1.61 0.06 -11.39
CA LEU A 33 2.21 1.33 -11.81
C LEU A 33 1.62 2.54 -11.07
N LEU A 34 0.32 2.52 -10.75
CA LEU A 34 -0.36 3.60 -10.01
C LEU A 34 -0.14 3.50 -8.50
N SER A 35 0.43 2.40 -8.01
CA SER A 35 0.78 2.27 -6.60
C SER A 35 1.86 3.28 -6.22
N LYS A 36 1.54 4.18 -5.28
CA LYS A 36 2.51 5.17 -4.74
C LYS A 36 3.63 4.53 -3.91
N SER A 37 3.52 3.23 -3.60
CA SER A 37 4.52 2.49 -2.85
C SER A 37 5.64 2.01 -3.77
N LYS A 38 6.87 2.33 -3.41
CA LYS A 38 8.07 1.82 -4.07
C LYS A 38 8.63 0.66 -3.24
N MET A 39 8.80 -0.50 -3.85
CA MET A 39 9.55 -1.58 -3.24
C MET A 39 11.04 -1.20 -3.21
N ILE A 40 11.67 -1.33 -2.04
CA ILE A 40 13.10 -1.06 -1.84
C ILE A 40 13.79 -2.31 -1.32
N ASN A 41 15.07 -2.45 -1.62
CA ASN A 41 15.89 -3.54 -1.08
C ASN A 41 16.48 -3.19 0.30
N ASN A 42 17.13 -4.17 0.95
CA ASN A 42 17.70 -3.99 2.29
C ASN A 42 18.75 -2.87 2.35
N PHE A 43 19.64 -2.78 1.34
CA PHE A 43 20.67 -1.74 1.30
C PHE A 43 20.07 -0.33 1.21
N GLN A 44 19.03 -0.15 0.40
CA GLN A 44 18.30 1.11 0.29
C GLN A 44 17.55 1.44 1.58
N ALA A 45 16.91 0.46 2.20
CA ALA A 45 16.23 0.65 3.49
C ALA A 45 17.20 1.11 4.58
N ILE A 46 18.34 0.42 4.74
CA ILE A 46 19.39 0.79 5.71
C ILE A 46 19.89 2.22 5.43
N LYS A 47 20.16 2.56 4.16
CA LYS A 47 20.59 3.91 3.79
C LYS A 47 19.56 4.98 4.18
N LEU A 48 18.27 4.74 3.96
CA LEU A 48 17.21 5.70 4.29
C LEU A 48 17.03 5.84 5.81
N ILE A 49 17.09 4.73 6.55
CA ILE A 49 16.99 4.69 8.00
C ILE A 49 18.16 5.47 8.62
N ASN A 50 19.39 5.17 8.21
CA ASN A 50 20.59 5.82 8.75
C ASN A 50 20.71 7.30 8.37
N GLN A 51 19.95 7.76 7.37
CA GLN A 51 19.89 9.17 6.98
C GLN A 51 18.72 9.92 7.63
N ASP A 52 17.99 9.30 8.56
CA ASP A 52 16.76 9.81 9.18
C ASP A 52 15.71 10.26 8.13
N LYS A 53 15.72 9.59 6.96
CA LYS A 53 14.80 9.85 5.84
C LYS A 53 13.67 8.83 5.76
N ALA A 54 13.57 7.93 6.74
CA ALA A 54 12.54 6.90 6.80
C ALA A 54 11.94 6.80 8.20
N ILE A 55 10.62 6.62 8.23
CA ILE A 55 9.90 6.11 9.38
C ILE A 55 9.58 4.65 9.08
N VAL A 56 10.06 3.75 9.94
CA VAL A 56 9.84 2.31 9.75
C VAL A 56 8.57 1.91 10.48
N VAL A 57 7.62 1.33 9.76
CA VAL A 57 6.37 0.80 10.31
C VAL A 57 6.39 -0.72 10.17
N ASP A 58 6.33 -1.44 11.29
CA ASP A 58 6.27 -2.89 11.32
C ASP A 58 4.81 -3.34 11.46
N THR A 59 4.30 -4.05 10.45
CA THR A 59 2.88 -4.45 10.37
C THR A 59 2.58 -5.83 10.97
N ARG A 60 3.59 -6.49 11.55
CA ARG A 60 3.46 -7.81 12.19
C ARG A 60 2.68 -7.73 13.50
N SER A 61 2.38 -8.90 14.08
CA SER A 61 1.75 -8.99 15.40
C SER A 61 2.66 -8.39 16.48
N LEU A 62 2.05 -7.97 17.59
CA LEU A 62 2.78 -7.40 18.72
C LEU A 62 3.74 -8.43 19.33
N GLU A 63 3.36 -9.71 19.34
CA GLU A 63 4.18 -10.81 19.83
C GLU A 63 5.46 -10.94 19.00
N SER A 64 5.34 -11.02 17.67
CA SER A 64 6.48 -11.13 16.75
C SER A 64 7.40 -9.91 16.80
N PHE A 65 6.81 -8.73 17.05
CA PHE A 65 7.56 -7.48 17.21
C PHE A 65 8.43 -7.50 18.47
N LYS A 66 7.88 -8.01 19.58
CA LYS A 66 8.59 -8.12 20.87
C LYS A 66 9.76 -9.12 20.83
N GLU A 67 9.65 -10.18 20.05
CA GLU A 67 10.73 -11.16 19.84
C GLU A 67 11.96 -10.55 19.14
N GLY A 68 11.73 -9.54 18.31
CA GLY A 68 12.80 -8.83 17.61
C GLY A 68 12.25 -7.94 16.49
N HIS A 69 12.73 -6.70 16.44
CA HIS A 69 12.30 -5.72 15.45
C HIS A 69 13.43 -4.76 15.09
N ILE A 70 13.24 -4.01 14.00
CA ILE A 70 14.17 -2.95 13.59
C ILE A 70 14.12 -1.83 14.63
N LEU A 71 15.28 -1.36 15.09
CA LEU A 71 15.38 -0.27 16.06
C LEU A 71 14.58 0.97 15.62
N ASN A 72 13.86 1.59 16.55
CA ASN A 72 13.00 2.77 16.32
C ASN A 72 11.83 2.56 15.35
N SER A 73 11.51 1.32 14.97
CA SER A 73 10.30 1.03 14.21
C SER A 73 9.04 1.13 15.07
N ILE A 74 7.92 1.50 14.44
CA ILE A 74 6.62 1.64 15.08
C ILE A 74 5.79 0.41 14.71
N ASN A 75 5.35 -0.36 15.70
CA ASN A 75 4.47 -1.50 15.45
C ASN A 75 3.03 -1.04 15.18
N VAL A 76 2.53 -1.33 13.99
CA VAL A 76 1.14 -1.08 13.58
C VAL A 76 0.56 -2.36 13.00
N PRO A 77 0.09 -3.31 13.84
CA PRO A 77 -0.37 -4.61 13.37
C PRO A 77 -1.46 -4.49 12.31
N LEU A 78 -1.31 -5.21 11.20
CA LEU A 78 -2.23 -5.12 10.07
C LEU A 78 -3.68 -5.50 10.46
N LYS A 79 -3.83 -6.39 11.44
CA LYS A 79 -5.13 -6.74 12.05
C LYS A 79 -5.88 -5.50 12.56
N ASN A 80 -5.20 -4.52 13.15
CA ASN A 80 -5.84 -3.31 13.67
C ASN A 80 -6.32 -2.38 12.55
N ILE A 81 -5.61 -2.36 11.41
CA ILE A 81 -6.01 -1.62 10.21
C ILE A 81 -7.26 -2.27 9.59
N PHE A 82 -7.24 -3.59 9.39
CA PHE A 82 -8.39 -4.30 8.80
C PHE A 82 -9.65 -4.26 9.67
N LEU A 83 -9.50 -4.25 11.00
CA LEU A 83 -10.62 -4.09 11.93
C LEU A 83 -11.12 -2.65 12.05
N GLY A 84 -10.53 -1.69 11.31
CA GLY A 84 -10.91 -0.27 11.36
C GLY A 84 -10.60 0.41 12.70
N LYS A 85 -9.78 -0.22 13.55
CA LYS A 85 -9.33 0.38 14.83
C LYS A 85 -8.39 1.56 14.59
N ILE A 86 -7.70 1.56 13.46
CA ILE A 86 -6.84 2.64 13.01
C ILE A 86 -7.42 3.16 11.70
N LYS A 87 -7.96 4.38 11.73
CA LYS A 87 -8.55 5.03 10.56
C LYS A 87 -7.52 5.87 9.81
N ASP A 88 -6.77 6.69 10.55
CA ASP A 88 -5.78 7.61 9.98
C ASP A 88 -4.43 7.47 10.68
N VAL A 89 -3.36 7.68 9.91
CA VAL A 89 -1.98 7.78 10.42
C VAL A 89 -1.43 9.13 9.97
N TYR A 90 -1.14 10.00 10.94
CA TYR A 90 -0.60 11.34 10.70
C TYR A 90 0.90 11.35 10.98
N ILE A 91 1.71 11.84 10.04
CA ILE A 91 3.14 12.07 10.23
C ILE A 91 3.34 13.54 10.57
N LEU A 92 3.73 13.82 11.80
CA LEU A 92 4.03 15.18 12.25
C LEU A 92 5.43 15.59 11.78
N LYS A 93 5.48 16.48 10.79
CA LYS A 93 6.71 17.18 10.44
C LYS A 93 6.80 18.43 11.32
N ASN A 94 7.94 18.64 11.96
CA ASN A 94 8.28 19.85 12.74
C ASN A 94 7.60 19.96 14.13
N GLY A 95 7.10 18.85 14.68
CA GLY A 95 6.69 18.75 16.08
C GLY A 95 5.34 19.38 16.44
N LEU A 96 5.04 19.39 17.74
CA LEU A 96 3.75 19.83 18.30
C LEU A 96 3.48 21.34 18.14
N TYR A 97 4.51 22.15 17.89
CA TYR A 97 4.41 23.62 17.79
C TYR A 97 3.48 24.11 16.67
N TYR A 98 3.20 23.28 15.67
CA TYR A 98 2.33 23.65 14.54
C TYR A 98 0.88 23.17 14.69
N TRP A 99 0.50 22.58 15.83
CA TRP A 99 -0.90 22.30 16.14
C TRP A 99 -1.61 23.58 16.59
N LYS A 100 -2.27 24.26 15.65
CA LYS A 100 -3.26 25.31 15.96
C LYS A 100 -4.66 24.71 16.02
N THR A 101 -5.53 25.35 16.79
CA THR A 101 -6.93 24.95 17.08
C THR A 101 -7.76 24.59 15.85
N ASP A 102 -7.38 25.08 14.68
CA ASP A 102 -8.20 25.01 13.47
C ASP A 102 -8.05 23.68 12.70
N ASN A 103 -7.05 22.84 13.04
CA ASN A 103 -6.73 21.57 12.34
C ASN A 103 -6.42 20.41 13.29
N LEU A 104 -6.98 20.39 14.51
CA LEU A 104 -6.90 19.17 15.35
C LEU A 104 -7.75 18.04 14.72
N PRO A 105 -7.25 16.80 14.64
CA PRO A 105 -8.13 15.64 14.55
C PRO A 105 -8.87 15.53 15.88
N LEU A 106 -10.01 16.22 15.98
CA LEU A 106 -10.91 16.15 17.11
C LEU A 106 -11.44 14.71 17.20
N ILE A 107 -10.82 13.88 18.05
CA ILE A 107 -11.54 12.74 18.62
C ILE A 107 -12.54 13.36 19.59
N VAL A 108 -13.73 13.66 19.08
CA VAL A 108 -14.89 13.91 19.93
C VAL A 108 -15.35 12.54 20.40
N ASN A 109 -15.03 12.20 21.65
CA ASN A 109 -15.79 11.15 22.33
C ASN A 109 -17.18 11.73 22.61
N ASP A 110 -18.16 11.32 21.82
CA ASP A 110 -19.55 11.62 22.09
C ASP A 110 -19.95 11.00 23.43
N LYS A 111 -20.54 11.84 24.29
CA LYS A 111 -21.24 11.42 25.51
C LYS A 111 -22.62 10.89 25.18
#